data_AF-A0A7W0VZZ9-F1
#
_entry.id   AF-A0A7W0VZZ9-F1
#
_cell.length_a   1.000
_cell.length_b   1.000
_cell.length_c   1.000
_cell.angle_alpha   90.00
_cell.angle_beta   90.00
_cell.angle_gamma   90.00
#
_symmetry.space_group_name_H-M   'P 1'
#
loop_
_entity.id
_entity.type
_entity.pdbx_description
1 polymer ?
#
loop_
_entity_poly.entity_id
_entity_poly.type
_entity_poly.pdbx_seq_one_letter_code
_entity_poly.pdbx_strand_id
1 'polypeptide(L)'
;MRKQDALFVAMCAGAIAFAVAFIAPPLASAPVLWYFPLEGRWSFEVRPEGLAMDFYGRMLFALAAWAVVVLITLPLAKRVKGISTRAIGLITAWTLTTVLLVMLQYAWTLYFRRPMPEPIPTWYVPR
;
A
#
# COMPACT_ATOMS: atom_id res chain seq x y z
N MET A 1 -28.34 -1.02 10.12
CA MET A 1 -27.67 0.02 9.31
C MET A 1 -28.23 0.00 7.90
N ARG A 2 -28.34 1.13 7.16
CA ARG A 2 -28.73 1.06 5.74
C ARG A 2 -27.62 0.34 4.95
N LYS A 3 -27.97 -0.33 3.85
CA LYS A 3 -26.98 -1.05 3.01
C LYS A 3 -25.85 -0.12 2.54
N GLN A 4 -26.18 1.13 2.21
CA GLN A 4 -25.23 2.16 1.80
C GLN A 4 -24.26 2.54 2.91
N ASP A 5 -24.75 2.76 4.13
CA ASP A 5 -23.92 3.09 5.30
C ASP A 5 -22.94 1.93 5.62
N ALA A 6 -23.39 0.68 5.50
CA ALA A 6 -22.55 -0.49 5.74
C ALA A 6 -21.45 -0.67 4.67
N LEU A 7 -21.81 -0.44 3.39
CA LEU A 7 -20.85 -0.42 2.31
C LEU A 7 -19.82 0.69 2.49
N PHE A 8 -20.27 1.89 2.86
CA PHE A 8 -19.41 3.03 3.14
C PHE A 8 -18.36 2.71 4.21
N VAL A 9 -18.79 2.18 5.36
CA VAL A 9 -17.88 1.79 6.44
C VAL A 9 -16.88 0.73 5.98
N ALA A 10 -17.34 -0.29 5.24
CA ALA A 10 -16.47 -1.32 4.71
C ALA A 10 -15.42 -0.75 3.73
N MET A 11 -15.83 0.18 2.86
CA MET A 11 -14.92 0.84 1.92
C MET A 11 -13.89 1.72 2.63
N CYS A 12 -14.28 2.45 3.69
CA CYS A 12 -13.36 3.21 4.52
C CYS A 12 -12.34 2.31 5.23
N ALA A 13 -12.80 1.23 5.87
CA ALA A 13 -11.92 0.26 6.50
C ALA A 13 -10.96 -0.38 5.48
N GLY A 14 -11.48 -0.74 4.30
CA GLY A 14 -10.69 -1.24 3.19
C GLY A 14 -9.65 -0.24 2.71
N ALA A 15 -10.00 1.05 2.57
CA ALA A 15 -9.08 2.09 2.14
C ALA A 15 -7.94 2.31 3.15
N ILE A 16 -8.24 2.26 4.45
CA ILE A 16 -7.22 2.29 5.50
C ILE A 16 -6.30 1.07 5.38
N ALA A 17 -6.88 -0.13 5.23
CA ALA A 17 -6.10 -1.37 5.09
C ALA A 17 -5.20 -1.36 3.84
N PHE A 18 -5.73 -0.87 2.71
CA PHE A 18 -4.97 -0.65 1.49
C PHE A 18 -3.76 0.25 1.75
N ALA A 19 -4.00 1.43 2.32
CA ALA A 19 -2.97 2.44 2.53
C ALA A 19 -1.86 1.93 3.47
N VAL A 20 -2.26 1.25 4.55
CA VAL A 20 -1.32 0.62 5.49
C VAL A 20 -0.54 -0.51 4.82
N ALA A 21 -1.20 -1.43 4.13
CA ALA A 21 -0.54 -2.55 3.45
C ALA A 21 0.39 -2.08 2.32
N PHE A 22 0.09 -0.96 1.67
CA PHE A 22 0.97 -0.38 0.67
C PHE A 22 2.25 0.16 1.30
N ILE A 23 2.19 0.86 2.44
CA ILE A 23 3.35 1.52 3.06
C ILE A 23 4.12 0.67 4.07
N ALA A 24 3.51 -0.37 4.64
CA ALA A 24 4.13 -1.19 5.67
C ALA A 24 5.41 -1.93 5.20
N PRO A 25 5.47 -2.53 4.00
CA PRO A 25 6.65 -3.30 3.59
C PRO A 25 7.98 -2.54 3.61
N PRO A 26 8.10 -1.32 3.04
CA PRO A 26 9.37 -0.57 3.11
C PRO A 26 9.71 -0.10 4.53
N LEU A 27 8.74 0.06 5.43
CA LEU A 27 8.99 0.43 6.82
C LEU A 27 9.54 -0.74 7.65
N ALA A 28 9.09 -1.97 7.34
CA ALA A 28 9.47 -3.18 8.05
C ALA A 28 10.62 -3.97 7.40
N SER A 29 11.16 -3.48 6.28
CA SER A 29 12.10 -4.27 5.43
C SER A 29 11.54 -5.66 5.08
N ALA A 30 10.23 -5.72 4.83
CA ALA A 30 9.55 -6.97 4.51
C ALA A 30 9.77 -7.35 3.04
N PRO A 31 9.80 -8.65 2.70
CA PRO A 31 9.89 -9.07 1.31
C PRO A 31 8.65 -8.63 0.54
N VAL A 32 8.86 -8.16 -0.69
CA VAL A 32 7.80 -7.80 -1.63
C VAL A 32 8.04 -8.45 -2.98
N LEU A 33 6.98 -8.50 -3.78
CA LEU A 33 7.05 -9.01 -5.14
C LEU A 33 7.63 -7.92 -6.06
N TRP A 34 8.89 -8.09 -6.46
CA TRP A 34 9.62 -7.20 -7.35
C TRP A 34 9.44 -7.63 -8.81
N TYR A 35 9.28 -6.65 -9.69
CA TYR A 35 9.33 -6.85 -11.14
C TYR A 35 10.66 -6.33 -11.71
N PHE A 36 11.36 -7.18 -12.46
CA PHE A 36 12.62 -6.88 -13.15
C PHE A 36 12.31 -6.62 -14.63
N PRO A 37 12.10 -5.36 -15.06
CA PRO A 37 11.64 -5.05 -16.41
C PRO A 37 12.62 -5.48 -17.52
N LEU A 38 13.93 -5.42 -17.25
CA LEU A 38 14.95 -5.81 -18.23
C LEU A 38 15.03 -7.34 -18.43
N GLU A 39 14.70 -8.09 -17.38
CA GLU A 39 14.78 -9.56 -17.38
C GLU A 39 13.41 -10.22 -17.59
N GLY A 40 12.33 -9.44 -17.57
CA GLY A 40 10.96 -9.94 -17.73
C GLY A 40 10.51 -10.91 -16.63
N ARG A 41 11.14 -10.87 -15.44
CA ARG A 41 10.87 -11.80 -14.34
C ARG A 41 10.33 -11.13 -13.09
N TRP A 42 9.73 -11.94 -12.24
CA TRP A 42 9.30 -11.57 -10.90
C TRP A 42 10.16 -12.27 -9.86
N SER A 43 10.43 -11.60 -8.75
CA SER A 43 11.08 -12.22 -7.60
C SER A 43 10.50 -11.72 -6.28
N PHE A 44 10.47 -12.58 -5.26
CA PHE A 44 9.96 -12.23 -3.93
C PHE A 44 11.12 -12.09 -2.95
N GLU A 45 11.56 -10.85 -2.73
CA GLU A 45 12.82 -10.53 -2.07
C GLU A 45 12.68 -9.27 -1.20
N VAL A 46 13.55 -9.12 -0.20
CA VAL A 46 13.60 -7.90 0.64
C VAL A 46 14.28 -6.75 -0.11
N ARG A 47 15.37 -7.05 -0.81
CA ARG A 47 16.18 -6.07 -1.52
C ARG A 47 16.63 -6.67 -2.85
N PRO A 48 16.22 -6.10 -3.99
CA PRO A 48 16.54 -6.63 -5.30
C PRO A 48 17.98 -6.28 -5.68
N GLU A 49 18.62 -7.15 -6.44
CA GLU A 49 19.88 -6.86 -7.11
C GLU A 49 19.59 -6.33 -8.51
N GLY A 50 19.87 -5.04 -8.76
CA GLY A 50 19.67 -4.38 -10.05
C GLY A 50 18.39 -3.52 -10.15
N LEU A 51 18.03 -3.16 -11.38
CA LEU A 51 16.88 -2.29 -11.66
C LEU A 51 15.56 -3.05 -11.50
N ALA A 52 14.93 -2.93 -10.34
CA ALA A 52 13.64 -3.57 -10.05
C ALA A 52 12.60 -2.58 -9.51
N MET A 53 11.32 -2.92 -9.69
CA MET A 53 10.18 -2.11 -9.26
C MET A 53 9.33 -2.84 -8.22
N ASP A 54 9.23 -2.29 -7.00
CA ASP A 54 8.39 -2.80 -5.90
C ASP A 54 6.92 -2.39 -6.03
N PHE A 55 6.64 -1.35 -6.83
CA PHE A 55 5.33 -0.74 -6.93
C PHE A 55 4.21 -1.76 -7.21
N TYR A 56 4.41 -2.65 -8.18
CA TYR A 56 3.41 -3.63 -8.58
C TYR A 56 3.12 -4.67 -7.49
N GLY A 57 4.14 -5.19 -6.82
CA GLY A 57 3.95 -6.14 -5.72
C GLY A 57 3.26 -5.51 -4.52
N ARG A 58 3.65 -4.28 -4.16
CA ARG A 58 3.01 -3.53 -3.07
C ARG A 58 1.56 -3.20 -3.41
N MET A 59 1.28 -2.88 -4.67
CA MET A 59 -0.07 -2.70 -5.16
C MET A 59 -0.92 -3.97 -5.02
N LEU A 60 -0.38 -5.12 -5.42
CA LEU A 60 -1.07 -6.40 -5.29
C LEU A 60 -1.39 -6.72 -3.82
N PHE A 61 -0.42 -6.55 -2.91
CA PHE A 61 -0.66 -6.75 -1.48
C PHE A 61 -1.70 -5.78 -0.91
N ALA A 62 -1.65 -4.51 -1.30
CA ALA A 62 -2.62 -3.52 -0.85
C ALA A 62 -4.05 -3.82 -1.34
N LEU A 63 -4.20 -4.28 -2.58
CA LEU A 63 -5.49 -4.72 -3.13
C LEU A 63 -6.01 -5.98 -2.44
N ALA A 64 -5.14 -6.94 -2.15
CA ALA A 64 -5.51 -8.14 -1.41
C ALA A 64 -5.96 -7.78 0.02
N ALA A 65 -5.21 -6.93 0.73
CA ALA A 65 -5.58 -6.45 2.06
C ALA A 65 -6.91 -5.69 2.05
N TRP A 66 -7.11 -4.80 1.08
CA TRP A 66 -8.38 -4.11 0.86
C TRP A 66 -9.54 -5.11 0.70
N ALA A 67 -9.39 -6.09 -0.19
CA ALA A 67 -10.44 -7.06 -0.48
C ALA A 67 -10.80 -7.87 0.77
N VAL A 68 -9.80 -8.37 1.49
CA VAL A 68 -10.00 -9.13 2.74
C VAL A 68 -10.74 -8.29 3.78
N VAL A 69 -10.31 -7.05 4.01
CA VAL A 69 -10.97 -6.19 5.01
C VAL A 69 -12.38 -5.82 4.58
N VAL A 70 -12.63 -5.49 3.32
CA VAL A 70 -14.00 -5.21 2.83
C VAL A 70 -14.91 -6.43 3.00
N LEU A 71 -14.43 -7.63 2.63
CA LEU A 71 -15.20 -8.88 2.73
C LEU A 71 -15.53 -9.24 4.19
N ILE A 72 -14.67 -8.89 5.14
CA ILE A 72 -14.90 -9.11 6.57
C ILE A 72 -15.78 -8.01 7.17
N THR A 73 -15.48 -6.74 6.91
CA THR A 73 -16.16 -5.60 7.52
C THR A 73 -17.59 -5.47 7.03
N LEU A 74 -17.88 -5.73 5.76
CA LEU A 74 -19.23 -5.58 5.20
C LEU A 74 -20.31 -6.42 5.92
N PRO A 75 -20.16 -7.74 6.14
CA PRO A 75 -21.14 -8.53 6.89
C PRO A 75 -21.22 -8.11 8.36
N LEU A 76 -20.10 -7.68 8.98
CA LEU A 76 -20.09 -7.20 10.37
C LEU A 76 -20.84 -5.87 10.50
N ALA A 77 -20.59 -4.91 9.61
CA ALA A 77 -21.25 -3.60 9.60
C ALA A 77 -22.77 -3.72 9.40
N LYS A 78 -23.22 -4.70 8.59
CA LYS A 78 -24.65 -5.00 8.42
C LYS A 78 -25.33 -5.44 9.72
N ARG A 79 -24.59 -6.05 10.66
CA ARG A 79 -25.11 -6.50 11.96
C ARG A 79 -25.24 -5.36 12.99
N VAL A 80 -24.59 -4.22 12.76
CA VAL A 80 -24.62 -3.08 13.68
C VAL A 80 -25.90 -2.25 13.49
N LYS A 81 -26.56 -1.92 14.60
CA LYS A 81 -27.79 -1.12 14.63
C LYS A 81 -27.46 0.36 14.69
N GLY A 82 -27.44 0.99 13.51
CA GLY A 82 -27.37 2.43 13.37
C GLY A 82 -25.97 2.99 13.62
N ILE A 83 -25.56 3.93 12.77
CA ILE A 83 -24.37 4.74 12.96
C ILE A 83 -24.85 6.19 12.89
N SER A 84 -24.36 7.03 13.80
CA SER A 84 -24.72 8.44 13.77
C SER A 84 -24.03 9.14 12.61
N THR A 85 -24.63 10.21 12.07
CA THR A 85 -24.01 11.04 11.03
C THR A 85 -22.65 11.57 11.46
N ARG A 86 -22.50 11.89 12.76
CA ARG A 86 -21.22 12.29 13.36
C ARG A 86 -20.16 11.18 13.26
N ALA A 87 -20.53 9.93 13.52
CA ALA A 87 -19.62 8.80 13.39
C ALA A 87 -19.21 8.56 11.93
N ILE A 88 -20.13 8.71 10.97
CA ILE A 88 -19.79 8.68 9.53
C ILE A 88 -18.76 9.76 9.22
N GLY A 89 -19.03 11.01 9.59
CA GLY A 89 -18.11 12.12 9.36
C GLY A 89 -16.72 11.88 9.95
N LEU A 90 -16.65 11.29 11.15
CA LEU A 90 -15.39 10.95 11.80
C LEU A 90 -14.63 9.84 11.06
N ILE A 91 -15.31 8.78 10.63
CA ILE A 91 -14.72 7.69 9.84
C ILE A 91 -14.17 8.24 8.52
N THR A 92 -14.93 9.10 7.83
CA THR A 92 -14.49 9.77 6.61
C THR A 92 -13.24 10.58 6.85
N ALA A 93 -13.25 11.44 7.87
CA ALA A 93 -12.12 12.32 8.19
C ALA A 93 -10.86 11.50 8.50
N TRP A 94 -10.95 10.44 9.31
CA TRP A 94 -9.82 9.56 9.57
C TRP A 94 -9.33 8.84 8.33
N THR A 95 -10.24 8.35 7.49
CA THR A 95 -9.87 7.69 6.22
C THR A 95 -9.10 8.65 5.31
N LEU A 96 -9.59 9.87 5.14
CA LEU A 96 -8.92 10.90 4.33
C LEU A 96 -7.55 11.26 4.90
N THR A 97 -7.45 11.42 6.23
CA THR A 97 -6.19 11.67 6.91
C THR A 97 -5.19 10.53 6.68
N THR A 98 -5.62 9.27 6.82
CA THR A 98 -4.75 8.11 6.55
C THR A 98 -4.26 8.11 5.10
N VAL A 99 -5.16 8.31 4.13
CA VAL A 99 -4.79 8.36 2.71
C VAL A 99 -3.78 9.48 2.45
N LEU A 100 -4.04 10.68 2.98
CA LEU A 100 -3.15 11.83 2.83
C LEU A 100 -1.76 11.54 3.43
N LEU A 101 -1.70 10.99 4.65
CA LEU A 101 -0.43 10.64 5.29
C LEU A 101 0.38 9.62 4.48
N VAL A 102 -0.28 8.60 3.93
CA VAL A 102 0.39 7.59 3.10
C VAL A 102 0.87 8.19 1.78
N MET A 103 0.07 9.05 1.14
CA MET A 103 0.49 9.76 -0.08
C MET A 103 1.69 10.67 0.19
N LEU A 104 1.67 11.44 1.28
CA LEU A 104 2.78 12.31 1.67
C LEU A 104 4.03 11.50 2.00
N GLN A 105 3.89 10.40 2.73
CA GLN A 105 5.01 9.50 3.01
C GLN A 105 5.60 8.91 1.72
N TYR A 106 4.75 8.48 0.79
CA TYR A 106 5.21 7.96 -0.49
C TYR A 106 5.92 9.03 -1.33
N ALA A 107 5.35 10.23 -1.43
CA ALA A 107 5.97 11.37 -2.11
C ALA A 107 7.32 11.74 -1.47
N TRP A 108 7.41 11.75 -0.13
CA TRP A 108 8.66 11.95 0.60
C TRP A 108 9.69 10.88 0.25
N THR A 109 9.30 9.59 0.26
CA THR A 109 10.23 8.51 -0.08
C THR A 109 10.74 8.61 -1.52
N LEU A 110 9.92 9.07 -2.47
CA LEU A 110 10.34 9.29 -3.84
C LEU A 110 11.28 10.50 -3.97
N TYR A 111 10.96 11.61 -3.30
CA TYR A 111 11.75 12.83 -3.35
C TYR A 111 13.16 12.62 -2.78
N PHE A 112 13.30 11.87 -1.68
CA PHE A 112 14.59 11.59 -1.06
C PHE A 112 15.26 10.31 -1.59
N ARG A 113 14.66 9.60 -2.55
CA ARG A 113 15.26 8.39 -3.13
C ARG A 113 16.50 8.80 -3.92
N ARG A 114 17.67 8.40 -3.44
CA ARG A 114 18.92 8.53 -4.21
C ARG A 114 19.09 7.28 -5.07
N PRO A 115 19.24 7.39 -6.41
CA PRO A 115 19.66 6.26 -7.22
C PRO A 115 21.04 5.81 -6.74
N MET A 116 21.16 4.56 -6.30
CA MET A 116 22.47 3.97 -6.06
C MET A 116 23.06 3.60 -7.42
N PRO A 117 24.22 4.15 -7.80
CA PRO A 117 24.87 3.74 -9.03
C PRO A 117 25.20 2.24 -8.94
N GLU A 118 25.02 1.52 -10.05
CA GLU A 118 25.47 0.13 -10.12
C GLU A 118 26.99 0.08 -9.85
N PRO A 119 27.49 -0.97 -9.19
CA PRO A 119 28.92 -1.14 -8.98
C PRO A 119 29.63 -1.08 -10.34
N ILE A 120 30.67 -0.25 -10.43
CA ILE A 120 31.52 -0.21 -11.61
C ILE A 120 32.09 -1.62 -11.81
N PRO A 121 31.99 -2.21 -13.01
CA PRO A 121 32.57 -3.53 -13.26
C PRO A 121 34.06 -3.53 -12.93
N THR A 122 34.56 -4.61 -12.32
CA THR A 122 35.96 -4.70 -11.86
C THR A 122 37.00 -4.54 -12.97
N TRP A 123 36.59 -4.68 -14.24
CA TRP A 123 37.42 -4.51 -15.42
C TRP A 123 37.44 -3.07 -15.98
N TYR A 124 36.58 -2.16 -15.49
CA TYR A 124 36.52 -0.79 -16.00
C TYR A 124 37.58 0.09 -15.35
N VAL A 125 38.47 0.67 -16.17
CA VAL A 125 39.44 1.68 -15.77
C VAL A 125 39.11 2.98 -16.53
N PRO A 126 38.70 4.07 -15.85
CA PRO A 126 38.44 5.34 -16.53
C PRO A 126 39.74 5.87 -17.14
N ARG A 127 39.68 6.30 -18.40
CA ARG A 127 40.78 6.98 -19.10
C ARG A 127 40.67 8.48 -18.98
#